data_AF-A0A967SH26-F1
#
_entry.id   AF-A0A967SH26-F1
#
_cell.length_a   1.000
_cell.length_b   1.000
_cell.length_c   1.000
_cell.angle_alpha   90.00
_cell.angle_beta   90.00
_cell.angle_gamma   90.00
#
_symmetry.space_group_name_H-M   'P 1'
#
loop_
_entity.id
_entity.type
_entity.pdbx_description
1 polymer ?
#
loop_
_entity_poly.entity_id
_entity_poly.type
_entity_poly.pdbx_seq_one_letter_code
_entity_poly.pdbx_strand_id
1 'polypeptide(L)' 'LPGFVDLHAHQGGSDQGTPAEYVHKLWLAHGVTTIRDPGSGNGVDWTLEEAARSARNEIAAPRIFVYVRPGMGWEDGDVD' A
#
# COMPACT_ATOMS: atom_id res chain seq x y z
N LEU A 1 5.08 -22.25 -3.22
CA LEU A 1 6.15 -21.21 -3.17
C LEU A 1 5.80 -20.23 -2.05
N PRO A 2 6.76 -19.57 -1.39
CA PRO A 2 6.48 -18.36 -0.61
C PRO A 2 5.80 -17.30 -1.49
N GLY A 3 5.03 -16.39 -0.88
CA GLY A 3 4.41 -15.30 -1.63
C GLY A 3 5.45 -14.30 -2.14
N PHE A 4 5.16 -13.67 -3.28
CA PHE A 4 6.05 -12.69 -3.89
C PHE A 4 6.03 -11.37 -3.12
N VAL A 5 7.17 -10.67 -3.19
CA VAL A 5 7.38 -9.35 -2.61
C VAL A 5 7.61 -8.36 -3.75
N ASP A 6 6.70 -7.42 -3.89
CA ASP A 6 6.85 -6.29 -4.81
C ASP A 6 7.54 -5.13 -4.07
N LEU A 7 8.66 -4.65 -4.61
CA LEU A 7 9.44 -3.59 -3.98
C LEU A 7 9.04 -2.19 -4.42
N HIS A 8 8.10 -2.06 -5.36
CA HIS A 8 7.67 -0.76 -5.88
C HIS A 8 6.21 -0.83 -6.36
N ALA A 9 5.28 -0.51 -5.47
CA ALA A 9 3.86 -0.64 -5.72
C ALA A 9 3.11 0.69 -5.54
N HIS A 10 2.14 0.95 -6.40
CA HIS A 10 1.19 2.06 -6.26
C HIS A 10 -0.23 1.49 -6.14
N GLN A 11 -0.92 1.79 -5.06
CA GLN A 11 -2.14 1.12 -4.57
C GLN A 11 -3.43 1.55 -5.27
N GLY A 12 -3.43 1.99 -6.54
CA GLY A 12 -4.66 2.54 -7.13
C GLY A 12 -4.96 3.95 -6.59
N GLY A 13 -6.12 4.49 -6.95
CA GLY A 13 -6.57 5.82 -6.53
C GLY A 13 -7.37 6.54 -7.61
N SER A 14 -7.83 7.75 -7.28
CA SER A 14 -8.54 8.63 -8.22
C SER A 14 -7.74 8.86 -9.50
N ASP A 15 -6.44 9.11 -9.36
CA ASP A 15 -5.55 9.47 -10.47
C ASP A 15 -5.32 8.29 -11.42
N GLN A 16 -5.38 7.06 -10.90
CA GLN A 16 -5.31 5.83 -11.69
C GLN A 16 -6.68 5.35 -12.20
N GLY A 17 -7.77 6.01 -11.78
CA GLY A 17 -9.14 5.65 -12.18
C GLY A 17 -9.59 4.27 -11.70
N THR A 18 -8.92 3.69 -10.70
CA THR A 18 -9.14 2.32 -10.23
C THR A 18 -9.07 2.27 -8.71
N PRO A 19 -10.06 1.68 -8.01
CA PRO A 19 -10.05 1.61 -6.56
C PRO A 19 -8.92 0.71 -6.04
N ALA A 20 -8.39 1.05 -4.86
CA ALA A 20 -7.28 0.31 -4.26
C ALA A 20 -7.60 -1.18 -4.04
N GLU A 21 -8.83 -1.48 -3.63
CA GLU A 21 -9.30 -2.85 -3.42
C GLU A 21 -9.13 -3.74 -4.66
N TYR A 22 -9.34 -3.18 -5.87
CA TYR A 22 -9.11 -3.93 -7.11
C TYR A 22 -7.62 -4.27 -7.28
N VAL A 23 -6.74 -3.29 -7.08
CA VAL A 23 -5.29 -3.45 -7.21
C VAL A 23 -4.75 -4.43 -6.18
N HIS A 24 -5.22 -4.34 -4.92
CA HIS A 24 -4.87 -5.26 -3.85
C HIS A 24 -5.23 -6.70 -4.17
N LYS A 25 -6.47 -6.94 -4.63
CA LYS A 25 -6.93 -8.27 -5.02
C LYS A 25 -6.21 -8.78 -6.26
N LEU A 26 -5.90 -7.90 -7.21
CA LEU A 26 -5.12 -8.25 -8.40
C LEU A 26 -3.73 -8.75 -8.00
N TRP A 27 -3.03 -8.05 -7.09
CA TRP A 27 -1.74 -8.49 -6.56
C TRP A 27 -1.82 -9.86 -5.88
N LEU A 28 -2.78 -10.04 -4.97
CA LEU A 28 -2.97 -11.32 -4.29
C LEU A 28 -3.26 -12.46 -5.28
N ALA A 29 -4.07 -12.21 -6.31
CA ALA A 29 -4.36 -13.18 -7.36
C ALA A 29 -3.12 -13.55 -8.20
N HIS A 30 -2.12 -12.67 -8.28
CA HIS A 30 -0.83 -12.90 -8.93
C HIS A 30 0.26 -13.40 -7.96
N GLY A 31 -0.12 -13.74 -6.72
CA GLY A 31 0.80 -14.27 -5.71
C GLY A 31 1.67 -13.23 -5.02
N VAL A 32 1.43 -11.93 -5.25
CA VAL A 32 2.08 -10.84 -4.51
C VAL A 32 1.41 -10.71 -3.14
N THR A 33 2.16 -10.97 -2.08
CA THR A 33 1.66 -11.01 -0.70
C THR A 33 2.28 -9.95 0.19
N THR A 34 3.30 -9.23 -0.30
CA THR A 34 3.91 -8.10 0.38
C THR A 34 4.28 -7.05 -0.67
N ILE A 35 4.06 -5.78 -0.34
CA ILE A 35 4.42 -4.65 -1.18
C ILE A 35 5.21 -3.60 -0.40
N ARG A 36 5.97 -2.77 -1.12
CA ARG A 36 6.50 -1.50 -0.61
C ARG A 36 5.93 -0.36 -1.42
N ASP A 37 5.23 0.55 -0.76
CA ASP A 37 4.59 1.72 -1.35
C ASP A 37 5.51 2.95 -1.20
N PRO A 38 6.11 3.46 -2.29
CA PRO A 38 6.92 4.68 -2.28
C PRO A 38 6.12 5.98 -2.41
N GLY A 39 4.79 5.91 -2.40
CA GLY A 39 3.83 6.99 -2.54
C GLY A 39 2.78 6.67 -3.62
N SER A 40 1.54 6.41 -3.23
CA SER A 40 0.41 6.13 -4.14
C SER A 40 -0.40 7.35 -4.58
N GLY A 41 -0.03 8.56 -4.13
CA GLY A 41 -0.77 9.79 -4.44
C GLY A 41 -2.07 9.99 -3.65
N ASN A 42 -2.46 9.00 -2.84
CA ASN A 42 -3.69 9.05 -2.03
C ASN A 42 -3.50 9.77 -0.67
N GLY A 43 -2.29 10.24 -0.36
CA GLY A 43 -1.92 10.86 0.92
C GLY A 43 -1.29 9.87 1.91
N VAL A 44 -0.36 10.35 2.73
CA VAL A 44 0.39 9.50 3.68
C VAL A 44 -0.53 8.86 4.71
N ASP A 45 -1.44 9.63 5.31
CA ASP A 45 -2.39 9.13 6.31
C ASP A 45 -3.24 7.99 5.78
N TRP A 46 -3.75 8.14 4.56
CA TRP A 46 -4.54 7.10 3.88
C TRP A 46 -3.71 5.83 3.67
N THR A 47 -2.46 5.97 3.19
CA THR A 47 -1.59 4.81 2.95
C THR A 47 -1.24 4.08 4.25
N LEU A 48 -1.05 4.81 5.35
CA LEU A 48 -0.83 4.23 6.69
C LEU A 48 -2.08 3.53 7.22
N GLU A 49 -3.26 4.10 7.00
CA GLU A 49 -4.53 3.46 7.38
C GLU A 49 -4.73 2.14 6.61
N GLU A 50 -4.46 2.11 5.31
CA GLU A 50 -4.53 0.88 4.51
C GLU A 50 -3.53 -0.17 4.99
N ALA A 51 -2.31 0.24 5.33
CA ALA A 51 -1.30 -0.66 5.91
C ALA A 51 -1.79 -1.27 7.24
N ALA A 52 -2.38 -0.46 8.11
CA ALA A 52 -2.91 -0.90 9.40
C ALA A 52 -4.12 -1.83 9.24
N ARG A 53 -5.04 -1.53 8.31
CA ARG A 53 -6.20 -2.38 7.98
C ARG A 53 -5.76 -3.72 7.40
N SER A 54 -4.76 -3.72 6.51
CA SER A 54 -4.16 -4.95 5.98
C SER A 54 -3.53 -5.79 7.10
N ALA A 55 -2.76 -5.19 8.00
CA ALA A 55 -2.14 -5.88 9.13
C ALA A 55 -3.16 -6.53 10.07
N ARG A 56 -4.35 -5.92 10.22
CA ARG A 56 -5.49 -6.47 10.98
C ARG A 56 -6.38 -7.44 10.18
N ASN A 57 -6.06 -7.71 8.92
CA ASN A 57 -6.88 -8.50 7.99
C ASN A 57 -8.30 -7.97 7.78
N GLU A 58 -8.49 -6.64 7.87
CA GLU A 58 -9.78 -5.99 7.65
C GLU A 58 -10.08 -5.76 6.15
N ILE A 59 -9.05 -5.85 5.31
CA ILE A 59 -9.12 -5.75 3.86
C ILE A 59 -8.37 -6.90 3.20
N ALA A 60 -8.80 -7.29 2.00
CA ALA A 60 -8.09 -8.24 1.17
C ALA A 60 -6.91 -7.55 0.45
N ALA A 61 -5.79 -7.38 1.16
CA ALA A 61 -4.59 -6.74 0.66
C ALA A 61 -3.30 -7.52 1.04
N PRO A 62 -2.21 -7.34 0.27
CA PRO A 62 -0.89 -7.79 0.70
C PRO A 62 -0.45 -7.05 1.96
N ARG A 63 0.60 -7.53 2.66
CA ARG A 63 1.27 -6.73 3.69
C ARG A 63 1.87 -5.48 3.05
N ILE A 64 1.63 -4.31 3.63
CA ILE A 64 2.05 -3.02 3.06
C ILE A 64 3.15 -2.43 3.95
N PHE A 65 4.27 -2.07 3.34
CA PHE A 65 5.29 -1.22 3.96
C PHE A 65 5.26 0.15 3.29
N VAL A 66 5.19 1.20 4.09
CA VAL A 66 4.98 2.58 3.62
C VAL A 66 6.28 3.36 3.66
N TYR A 67 6.74 3.84 2.52
CA TYR A 67 7.97 4.62 2.41
C TYR A 67 7.64 6.09 2.16
N VAL A 68 7.58 6.85 3.24
CA VAL A 68 7.40 8.30 3.19
C VAL A 68 8.72 8.97 2.84
N ARG A 69 8.65 10.04 2.05
CA ARG A 69 9.80 10.83 1.59
C ARG A 69 9.56 12.32 1.85
N PRO A 70 10.62 13.13 1.92
CA PRO A 70 10.48 14.58 2.04
C PRO A 70 9.53 15.15 0.98
N GLY A 71 8.62 16.03 1.40
CA GLY A 71 7.65 16.67 0.51
C GLY A 71 6.28 15.99 0.38
N MET A 72 6.03 14.89 1.09
CA MET A 72 4.71 14.21 1.07
C MET A 72 3.72 14.69 2.14
N GLY A 73 4.05 15.71 2.93
CA GLY A 73 3.14 16.31 3.92
C GLY A 73 2.97 15.52 5.22
N TRP A 74 3.92 14.63 5.54
CA TRP A 74 3.95 13.91 6.83
C TRP A 74 4.77 14.67 7.86
N GLU A 75 4.19 14.86 9.05
CA GLU A 75 4.79 15.66 10.13
C GLU A 75 5.02 14.87 11.43
N ASP A 76 4.46 13.67 11.55
CA ASP A 76 4.42 12.90 12.81
C ASP A 76 5.65 12.00 13.05
N GLY A 77 6.78 12.29 12.38
CA GLY A 77 8.06 11.65 12.63
C GLY A 77 8.34 10.41 11.76
N ASP A 78 8.97 9.39 12.31
CA ASP A 78 9.32 8.19 11.56
C ASP A 78 8.10 7.29 11.31
N VAL A 79 8.13 6.58 10.18
CA VAL A 79 7.12 5.59 9.82
C VAL A 79 7.76 4.21 9.87
N ASP A 80 7.31 3.39 10.81
CA ASP A 80 7.81 2.02 11.06
C ASP A 80 7.13 0.97 10.16
#